data_AF-A0A0R1XJB6-F1
#
_entry.id   AF-A0A0R1XJB6-F1
#
_cell.length_a   1.000
_cell.length_b   1.000
_cell.length_c   1.000
_cell.angle_alpha   90.00
_cell.angle_beta   90.00
_cell.angle_gamma   90.00
#
_symmetry.space_group_name_H-M   'P 1'
#
loop_
_entity.id
_entity.type
_entity.pdbx_description
1 polymer ?
#
loop_
_entity_poly.entity_id
_entity_poly.type
_entity_poly.pdbx_seq_one_letter_code
_entity_poly.pdbx_strand_id
1 'polypeptide(L)'
;MVQLIKKIVIGIGELILINLAVLALIAIWAAYYSFGPMLMGTSSERAIEEFVMTEVVLGGGFVLLFNGYAAYRFLTGKNKQYWK
;
A
#
# COMPACT_ATOMS: atom_id res chain seq x y z
N MET A 1 30.99 -3.95 3.85
CA MET A 1 29.98 -3.59 4.88
C MET A 1 29.13 -2.40 4.45
N VAL A 2 29.72 -1.23 4.15
CA VAL A 2 29.01 0.00 3.74
C VAL A 2 28.10 -0.18 2.50
N GLN A 3 28.56 -0.92 1.49
CA GLN A 3 27.76 -1.16 0.27
C GLN A 3 26.51 -2.02 0.51
N LEU A 4 26.58 -2.98 1.45
CA LEU A 4 25.45 -3.85 1.78
C LEU A 4 24.34 -3.05 2.49
N ILE A 5 24.73 -2.19 3.43
CA ILE A 5 23.81 -1.30 4.17
C ILE A 5 23.10 -0.35 3.20
N LYS A 6 23.83 0.27 2.26
CA LYS A 6 23.23 1.11 1.22
C LYS A 6 22.16 0.38 0.41
N LYS A 7 22.44 -0.85 -0.04
CA LYS A 7 21.47 -1.64 -0.82
C LYS A 7 20.20 -1.96 -0.02
N ILE A 8 20.35 -2.29 1.27
CA ILE A 8 19.21 -2.56 2.17
C ILE A 8 18.37 -1.30 2.35
N VAL A 9 18.99 -0.15 2.64
CA VAL A 9 18.28 1.12 2.83
C VAL A 9 17.52 1.54 1.58
N ILE A 10 18.14 1.42 0.40
CA ILE A 10 17.48 1.73 -0.88
C ILE A 10 16.28 0.80 -1.09
N GLY A 11 16.44 -0.51 -0.88
CA GLY A 11 15.34 -1.46 -1.05
C GLY A 11 14.17 -1.22 -0.10
N ILE A 12 14.44 -0.85 1.17
CA ILE A 12 13.38 -0.46 2.11
C ILE A 12 12.70 0.84 1.65
N GLY A 13 13.47 1.82 1.18
CA GLY A 13 12.93 3.07 0.65
C GLY A 13 12.01 2.85 -0.54
N GLU A 14 12.41 2.02 -1.50
CA GLU A 14 11.58 1.64 -2.66
C GLU A 14 10.27 0.96 -2.23
N LEU A 15 10.33 0.04 -1.26
CA LEU A 15 9.13 -0.61 -0.73
C LEU A 15 8.17 0.39 -0.07
N ILE A 16 8.70 1.34 0.72
CA ILE A 16 7.89 2.39 1.35
C ILE A 16 7.22 3.26 0.27
N LEU A 17 7.97 3.69 -0.75
CA LEU A 17 7.44 4.52 -1.83
C LEU A 17 6.33 3.81 -2.61
N ILE A 18 6.48 2.52 -2.92
CA ILE A 18 5.43 1.73 -3.58
C ILE A 18 4.19 1.64 -2.69
N ASN A 19 4.36 1.38 -1.40
CA ASN A 19 3.22 1.33 -0.48
C ASN A 19 2.48 2.67 -0.43
N LEU A 20 3.20 3.79 -0.29
CA LEU A 20 2.59 5.12 -0.26
C LEU A 20 1.85 5.45 -1.56
N ALA A 21 2.46 5.16 -2.72
CA ALA A 21 1.86 5.44 -4.02
C ALA A 21 0.55 4.65 -4.21
N VAL A 22 0.55 3.35 -3.88
CA VAL A 22 -0.64 2.52 -4.04
C VAL A 22 -1.72 2.88 -3.02
N LEU A 23 -1.36 3.12 -1.76
CA LEU A 23 -2.32 3.57 -0.74
C LEU A 23 -2.96 4.90 -1.12
N ALA A 24 -2.20 5.85 -1.68
CA ALA A 24 -2.76 7.11 -2.19
C ALA A 24 -3.77 6.87 -3.32
N LEU A 25 -3.50 5.96 -4.25
CA LEU A 25 -4.43 5.60 -5.32
C LEU A 25 -5.71 4.94 -4.78
N ILE A 26 -5.57 4.02 -3.80
CA ILE A 26 -6.71 3.40 -3.13
C ILE A 26 -7.53 4.47 -2.42
N ALA A 27 -6.91 5.39 -1.69
CA ALA A 27 -7.60 6.47 -0.99
C ALA A 27 -8.35 7.41 -1.95
N ILE A 28 -7.75 7.78 -3.09
CA ILE A 28 -8.43 8.59 -4.12
C ILE A 28 -9.65 7.84 -4.66
N TRP A 29 -9.48 6.56 -4.99
CA TRP A 29 -10.56 5.72 -5.49
C TRP A 29 -11.69 5.56 -4.46
N ALA A 30 -11.34 5.22 -3.21
CA ALA A 30 -12.27 5.05 -2.10
C ALA A 30 -13.02 6.35 -1.80
N ALA A 31 -12.33 7.48 -1.83
CA ALA A 31 -12.94 8.79 -1.61
C ALA A 31 -13.97 9.12 -2.71
N TYR A 32 -13.66 8.83 -3.97
CA TYR A 32 -14.60 9.05 -5.07
C TYR A 32 -15.91 8.27 -4.88
N TYR A 33 -15.83 6.99 -4.53
CA TYR A 33 -17.02 6.14 -4.37
C TYR A 33 -17.77 6.35 -3.06
N SER A 34 -17.06 6.72 -1.98
CA SER A 34 -17.69 6.90 -0.67
C SER A 34 -18.29 8.30 -0.50
N PHE A 35 -17.58 9.35 -0.95
CA PHE A 35 -18.05 10.73 -0.80
C PHE A 35 -18.82 11.25 -2.02
N GLY A 36 -18.67 10.66 -3.21
CA GLY A 36 -19.44 11.02 -4.40
C GLY A 36 -20.96 10.98 -4.19
N PRO A 37 -21.52 9.91 -3.59
CA PRO A 37 -22.95 9.81 -3.27
C PRO A 37 -23.47 10.87 -2.28
N MET A 38 -22.61 11.56 -1.52
CA MET A 38 -23.05 12.66 -0.65
C MET A 38 -23.66 13.81 -1.46
N LEU A 39 -23.25 14.00 -2.71
CA LEU A 39 -23.87 14.97 -3.63
C LEU A 39 -25.33 14.62 -3.96
N MET A 40 -25.72 13.37 -3.72
CA MET A 40 -27.08 12.84 -3.93
C MET A 40 -27.87 12.68 -2.63
N GLY A 41 -27.34 13.16 -1.48
CA GLY A 41 -28.05 13.21 -0.20
C GLY A 41 -27.70 12.11 0.81
N THR A 42 -26.67 11.29 0.58
CA THR A 42 -26.17 10.33 1.58
C THR A 42 -25.59 11.04 2.80
N SER A 43 -25.77 10.48 4.01
CA SER A 43 -25.21 11.05 5.25
C SER A 43 -23.68 10.96 5.26
N SER A 44 -23.05 12.01 5.78
CA SER A 44 -21.59 12.07 5.93
C SER A 44 -21.03 10.93 6.78
N GLU A 45 -21.78 10.49 7.79
CA GLU A 45 -21.39 9.41 8.70
C GLU A 45 -21.25 8.08 7.95
N ARG A 46 -22.23 7.76 7.09
CA ARG A 46 -22.18 6.56 6.26
C ARG A 46 -21.06 6.62 5.23
N ALA A 47 -20.83 7.78 4.61
CA ALA A 47 -19.73 7.96 3.65
C ALA A 47 -18.35 7.75 4.30
N ILE A 48 -18.17 8.23 5.54
CA ILE A 48 -16.93 8.02 6.30
C ILE A 48 -16.75 6.55 6.65
N GLU A 49 -17.82 5.86 7.09
CA GLU A 49 -17.76 4.44 7.40
C GLU A 49 -17.38 3.59 6.17
N GLU A 50 -18.02 3.85 5.03
CA GLU A 50 -17.71 3.17 3.77
C GLU A 50 -16.26 3.45 3.31
N PHE A 51 -15.78 4.69 3.47
CA PHE A 51 -14.39 5.07 3.17
C PHE A 51 -13.40 4.31 4.06
N VAL A 52 -13.59 4.33 5.38
CA VAL A 52 -12.69 3.69 6.34
C VAL A 52 -12.68 2.17 6.15
N MET A 53 -13.85 1.56 5.94
CA MET A 53 -13.95 0.13 5.67
C MET A 53 -13.17 -0.24 4.40
N THR A 54 -13.30 0.56 3.34
CA THR A 54 -12.57 0.35 2.09
C THR A 54 -11.07 0.47 2.28
N GLU A 55 -10.59 1.49 3.00
CA GLU A 55 -9.16 1.68 3.31
C GLU A 55 -8.59 0.51 4.12
N VAL A 56 -9.34 0.02 5.12
CA VAL A 56 -8.90 -1.11 5.95
C VAL A 56 -8.83 -2.39 5.12
N VAL A 57 -9.85 -2.68 4.31
CA VAL A 57 -9.92 -3.92 3.53
C VAL A 57 -8.92 -3.89 2.37
N LEU A 58 -8.97 -2.86 1.52
CA LEU A 58 -8.14 -2.78 0.32
C LEU A 58 -6.74 -2.27 0.63
N GLY A 59 -6.62 -1.18 1.38
CA GLY A 59 -5.32 -0.60 1.76
C GLY A 59 -4.56 -1.52 2.71
N GLY A 60 -5.21 -1.97 3.79
CA GLY A 60 -4.63 -2.94 4.72
C GLY A 60 -4.30 -4.28 4.04
N GLY A 61 -5.22 -4.80 3.22
CA GLY A 61 -5.00 -6.01 2.43
C GLY A 61 -3.80 -5.90 1.48
N PHE A 62 -3.69 -4.78 0.76
CA PHE A 62 -2.55 -4.51 -0.13
C PHE A 62 -1.23 -4.49 0.65
N VAL A 63 -1.15 -3.74 1.76
CA VAL A 63 0.06 -3.64 2.58
C VAL A 63 0.50 -5.03 3.05
N LEU A 64 -0.42 -5.84 3.57
CA LEU A 64 -0.09 -7.18 4.05
C LEU A 64 0.39 -8.11 2.93
N LEU A 65 -0.36 -8.18 1.83
CA LEU A 65 -0.05 -9.09 0.73
C LEU A 65 1.23 -8.68 -0.02
N PHE A 66 1.39 -7.38 -0.30
CA PHE A 66 2.55 -6.87 -1.03
C PHE A 66 3.83 -6.99 -0.20
N ASN A 67 3.83 -6.54 1.06
CA ASN A 67 5.01 -6.66 1.91
C ASN A 67 5.30 -8.11 2.27
N GLY A 68 4.27 -8.94 2.48
CA GLY A 68 4.43 -10.39 2.67
C GLY A 68 5.10 -11.06 1.47
N TYR A 69 4.68 -10.72 0.24
CA TYR A 69 5.31 -11.21 -0.98
C TYR A 69 6.77 -10.74 -1.13
N ALA A 70 7.04 -9.46 -0.84
CA ALA A 70 8.39 -8.91 -0.88
C ALA A 70 9.32 -9.62 0.13
N ALA A 71 8.84 -9.83 1.36
CA ALA A 71 9.57 -10.57 2.40
C ALA A 71 9.82 -12.03 1.98
N TYR A 72 8.82 -12.72 1.43
CA TYR A 72 8.97 -14.08 0.91
C TYR A 72 10.06 -14.16 -0.17
N ARG A 73 10.08 -13.23 -1.13
CA ARG A 73 11.12 -13.18 -2.17
C ARG A 73 12.51 -12.89 -1.62
N PHE A 74 12.59 -12.07 -0.59
CA PHE A 74 13.84 -11.76 0.10
C PHE A 74 14.40 -13.01 0.82
N LEU A 75 13.56 -13.69 1.62
CA LEU A 75 13.94 -14.88 2.37
C LEU A 75 14.30 -16.07 1.49
N THR A 76 13.57 -16.29 0.39
CA THR A 76 13.84 -17.40 -0.54
C THR A 76 15.02 -17.14 -1.46
N GLY A 77 15.67 -15.98 -1.38
CA GLY A 77 16.83 -15.63 -2.20
C GLY A 77 16.51 -15.51 -3.70
N LYS A 78 15.23 -15.50 -4.09
CA LYS A 78 14.79 -15.23 -5.48
C LYS A 78 15.14 -13.80 -5.92
N ASN A 79 15.46 -12.91 -4.98
CA ASN A 79 16.02 -11.58 -5.28
C ASN A 79 17.52 -11.58 -5.64
N LYS A 80 18.27 -12.69 -5.51
CA LYS A 80 19.72 -12.73 -5.79
C LYS A 80 20.11 -12.34 -7.23
N GLN A 81 19.16 -12.38 -8.16
CA GLN A 81 19.38 -12.01 -9.56
C GLN A 81 19.55 -10.48 -9.78
N TYR A 82 19.05 -9.65 -8.85
CA TYR A 82 19.21 -8.19 -8.88
C TYR A 82 20.38 -7.68 -8.02
N TRP A 83 21.07 -8.58 -7.30
CA TRP A 83 22.13 -8.24 -6.35
C TRP A 83 23.54 -8.61 -6.83
N LYS A 84 23.65 -9.19 -8.04
CA LYS A 84 24.93 -9.38 -8.75
C LYS A 84 25.51 -8.04 -9.19
#